data_AF-A0A536ND31-F1
#
_entry.id   AF-A0A536ND31-F1
#
_cell.length_a   1.000
_cell.length_b   1.000
_cell.length_c   1.000
_cell.angle_alpha   90.00
_cell.angle_beta   90.00
_cell.angle_gamma   90.00
#
_symmetry.space_group_name_H-M   'P 1'
#
loop_
_entity.id
_entity.type
_entity.pdbx_description
1 polymer ?
#
loop_
_entity_poly.entity_id
_entity_poly.type
_entity_poly.pdbx_seq_one_letter_code
_entity_poly.pdbx_strand_id
1 'polypeptide(L)'
;MAFSLLLFAGMLVPIGLTLFLGEWVFGSMGWGILHGTEVSVAGALVLVVVALGIDAGVVVGSLVVGTVVGVLVAVVLALNLTNRGWTWVGDQVAGNVAAENRPLVVGVVVLAVVFGALGLLLGLASRSVANVIRGLVIGVLLGAGVGAVTAIALSVQVAAAIGLSVGLLAWTVAVAFGAFRSGIDTEALKARFMPSATIDTTKESIEWIRERAPMGRR
;
A
#
# COMPACT_ATOMS: atom_id res chain seq x y z
N MET A 1 -12.38 -25.98 -28.02
CA MET A 1 -12.63 -26.33 -26.60
C MET A 1 -11.36 -26.60 -25.81
N ALA A 2 -10.47 -27.51 -26.23
CA ALA A 2 -9.26 -27.86 -25.46
C ALA A 2 -8.35 -26.67 -25.12
N PHE A 3 -8.10 -25.76 -26.08
CA PHE A 3 -7.33 -24.54 -25.85
C PHE A 3 -7.98 -23.62 -24.79
N SER A 4 -9.30 -23.40 -24.88
CA SER A 4 -10.04 -22.59 -23.91
C SER A 4 -10.02 -23.19 -22.51
N LEU A 5 -10.10 -24.52 -22.39
CA LEU A 5 -9.99 -25.23 -21.11
C LEU A 5 -8.59 -25.15 -20.52
N LEU A 6 -7.54 -25.24 -21.35
CA LEU A 6 -6.16 -25.06 -20.92
C LEU A 6 -5.90 -23.62 -20.47
N LEU A 7 -6.43 -22.63 -21.19
CA LEU A 7 -6.35 -21.22 -20.79
C LEU A 7 -7.07 -20.99 -19.46
N PHE A 8 -8.28 -21.51 -19.31
CA PHE A 8 -9.05 -21.42 -18.07
C PHE A 8 -8.32 -22.09 -16.89
N ALA A 9 -7.85 -23.33 -17.06
CA ALA A 9 -7.06 -24.03 -16.05
C ALA A 9 -5.77 -23.28 -15.71
N GLY A 10 -5.10 -22.71 -16.72
CA GLY A 10 -3.91 -21.88 -16.55
C GLY A 10 -4.19 -20.61 -15.73
N MET A 11 -5.35 -19.96 -15.90
CA MET A 11 -5.75 -18.80 -15.10
C MET A 11 -6.15 -19.17 -13.66
N LEU A 12 -6.62 -20.40 -13.42
CA LEU A 12 -6.93 -20.87 -12.07
C LEU A 12 -5.67 -21.10 -11.23
N VAL A 13 -4.52 -21.40 -11.83
CA VAL A 13 -3.26 -21.59 -11.10
C VAL A 13 -2.85 -20.35 -10.30
N PRO A 14 -2.68 -19.14 -10.88
CA PRO A 14 -2.29 -17.96 -10.12
C PRO A 14 -3.35 -17.53 -9.10
N ILE A 15 -4.65 -17.67 -9.43
CA ILE A 15 -5.75 -17.35 -8.51
C ILE A 15 -5.74 -18.31 -7.32
N GLY A 16 -5.71 -19.62 -7.57
CA GLY A 16 -5.66 -20.64 -6.53
C GLY A 16 -4.40 -20.54 -5.67
N LEU A 17 -3.24 -20.25 -6.28
CA LEU A 17 -1.98 -20.10 -5.57
C LEU A 17 -2.00 -18.88 -4.63
N THR A 18 -2.50 -17.74 -5.07
CA THR A 18 -2.59 -16.54 -4.22
C THR A 18 -3.55 -16.73 -3.06
N LEU A 19 -4.71 -17.35 -3.29
CA LEU A 19 -5.67 -17.70 -2.23
C LEU A 19 -5.09 -18.70 -1.24
N PHE A 20 -4.46 -19.76 -1.74
CA PHE A 20 -3.83 -20.78 -0.92
C PHE A 20 -2.69 -20.22 -0.07
N LEU A 21 -1.80 -19.42 -0.65
CA LEU A 21 -0.72 -18.77 0.09
C LEU A 21 -1.27 -17.78 1.12
N GLY A 22 -2.33 -17.05 0.79
CA GLY A 22 -3.01 -16.16 1.74
C GLY A 22 -3.51 -16.90 2.98
N GLU A 23 -4.22 -18.01 2.77
CA GLU A 23 -4.70 -18.86 3.86
C GLU A 23 -3.55 -19.50 4.63
N TRP A 24 -2.56 -20.05 3.93
CA TRP A 24 -1.46 -20.79 4.54
C TRP A 24 -0.50 -19.90 5.34
N VAL A 25 -0.17 -18.72 4.82
CA VAL A 25 0.80 -17.80 5.45
C VAL A 25 0.11 -16.87 6.46
N PHE A 26 -1.07 -16.34 6.11
CA PHE A 26 -1.72 -15.28 6.88
C PHE A 26 -2.99 -15.72 7.61
N GLY A 27 -3.43 -16.98 7.41
CA GLY A 27 -4.66 -17.50 8.01
C GLY A 27 -5.94 -16.91 7.41
N SER A 28 -5.84 -16.28 6.22
CA SER A 28 -7.02 -15.80 5.50
C SER A 28 -6.78 -15.71 4.00
N MET A 29 -7.67 -16.33 3.23
CA MET A 29 -7.80 -16.12 1.79
C MET A 29 -7.94 -14.63 1.40
N GLY A 30 -8.52 -13.79 2.27
CA GLY A 30 -8.68 -12.36 2.01
C GLY A 30 -7.34 -11.62 1.85
N TRP A 31 -6.33 -11.99 2.63
CA TRP A 31 -4.96 -11.48 2.48
C TRP A 31 -4.35 -11.90 1.15
N GLY A 32 -4.59 -13.15 0.73
CA GLY A 32 -4.15 -13.66 -0.57
C GLY A 32 -4.69 -12.85 -1.75
N ILE A 33 -5.98 -12.49 -1.71
CA ILE A 33 -6.60 -11.61 -2.72
C ILE A 33 -5.96 -10.22 -2.70
N LEU A 34 -5.80 -9.64 -1.51
CA LEU A 34 -5.24 -8.30 -1.35
C LEU A 34 -3.80 -8.24 -1.89
N HIS A 35 -2.91 -9.10 -1.39
CA HIS A 35 -1.51 -9.12 -1.82
C HIS A 35 -1.37 -9.51 -3.29
N GLY A 36 -2.19 -10.45 -3.78
CA GLY A 36 -2.24 -10.79 -5.21
C GLY A 36 -2.61 -9.59 -6.09
N THR A 37 -3.58 -8.78 -5.64
CA THR A 37 -3.98 -7.54 -6.32
C THR A 37 -2.87 -6.49 -6.25
N GLU A 38 -2.28 -6.27 -5.08
CA GLU A 38 -1.19 -5.31 -4.89
C GLU A 38 0.03 -5.66 -5.75
N VAL A 39 0.44 -6.94 -5.79
CA VAL A 39 1.52 -7.42 -6.65
C VAL A 39 1.18 -7.24 -8.12
N SER A 40 -0.07 -7.48 -8.53
CA SER A 40 -0.50 -7.29 -9.91
C SER A 40 -0.45 -5.83 -10.34
N VAL A 41 -0.90 -4.91 -9.46
CA VAL A 41 -0.84 -3.46 -9.70
C VAL A 41 0.62 -2.98 -9.74
N ALA A 42 1.45 -3.41 -8.79
CA ALA A 42 2.87 -3.08 -8.76
C ALA A 42 3.59 -3.62 -10.00
N GLY A 43 3.29 -4.86 -10.41
CA GLY A 43 3.82 -5.48 -11.62
C GLY A 43 3.43 -4.72 -12.89
N ALA A 44 2.17 -4.30 -13.01
CA ALA A 44 1.72 -3.47 -14.13
C ALA A 44 2.45 -2.13 -14.18
N LEU A 45 2.64 -1.47 -13.03
CA LEU A 45 3.43 -0.24 -12.94
C LEU A 45 4.88 -0.47 -13.37
N VAL A 46 5.52 -1.53 -12.88
CA VAL A 46 6.90 -1.88 -13.25
C VAL A 46 7.02 -2.11 -14.75
N LEU A 47 6.07 -2.81 -15.38
CA LEU A 47 6.06 -3.01 -16.83
C LEU A 47 5.96 -1.68 -17.58
N VAL A 48 5.12 -0.75 -17.12
CA VAL A 48 5.03 0.61 -17.70
C VAL A 48 6.35 1.35 -17.56
N VAL A 49 6.94 1.36 -16.36
CA VAL A 49 8.21 2.04 -16.07
C VAL A 49 9.36 1.47 -16.91
N VAL A 50 9.42 0.14 -17.08
CA VAL A 50 10.39 -0.53 -17.95
C VAL A 50 10.14 -0.21 -19.43
N ALA A 51 8.88 -0.15 -19.87
CA ALA A 51 8.52 0.24 -21.22
C ALA A 51 8.92 1.69 -21.52
N LEU A 52 8.87 2.58 -20.52
CA LEU A 52 9.34 3.96 -20.58
C LEU A 52 10.86 4.10 -20.57
N GLY A 53 11.61 3.01 -20.45
CA GLY A 53 13.08 3.02 -20.49
C GLY A 53 13.74 3.48 -19.19
N ILE A 54 13.00 3.47 -18.08
CA ILE A 54 13.56 3.82 -16.76
C ILE A 54 14.53 2.73 -16.29
N ASP A 55 15.63 3.15 -15.66
CA ASP A 55 16.67 2.26 -15.16
C ASP A 55 16.14 1.21 -14.19
N ALA A 56 16.57 -0.04 -14.39
CA ALA A 56 16.25 -1.16 -13.49
C ALA A 56 16.71 -0.90 -12.05
N GLY A 57 17.76 -0.10 -11.86
CA GLY A 57 18.25 0.32 -10.55
C GLY A 57 17.20 1.08 -9.72
N VAL A 58 16.33 1.87 -10.37
CA VAL A 58 15.23 2.57 -9.68
C VAL A 58 14.20 1.58 -9.17
N VAL A 59 13.84 0.58 -9.99
CA VAL A 59 12.85 -0.44 -9.63
C VAL A 59 13.36 -1.33 -8.49
N VAL A 60 14.61 -1.81 -8.61
CA VAL A 60 15.24 -2.69 -7.62
C VAL A 60 15.53 -1.92 -6.32
N GLY A 61 16.05 -0.69 -6.40
CA GLY A 61 16.28 0.14 -5.22
C GLY A 61 14.98 0.44 -4.46
N SER A 62 13.90 0.74 -5.20
CA SER A 62 12.57 0.95 -4.62
C SER A 62 12.00 -0.32 -3.97
N LEU A 63 12.31 -1.50 -4.52
CA LEU A 63 11.90 -2.78 -3.94
C LEU A 63 12.57 -3.01 -2.58
N VAL A 64 13.86 -2.66 -2.45
CA VAL A 64 14.56 -2.72 -1.15
C VAL A 64 13.91 -1.78 -0.14
N VAL A 65 13.58 -0.54 -0.55
CA VAL A 65 12.88 0.42 0.33
C VAL A 65 11.54 -0.15 0.80
N GLY A 66 10.71 -0.64 -0.12
CA GLY A 66 9.41 -1.23 0.23
C GLY A 66 9.54 -2.45 1.15
N THR A 67 10.53 -3.32 0.90
CA THR A 67 10.80 -4.50 1.73
C THR A 67 11.21 -4.09 3.15
N VAL A 68 12.13 -3.13 3.28
CA VAL A 68 12.57 -2.62 4.58
C VAL A 68 11.40 -1.99 5.33
N VAL A 69 10.61 -1.15 4.68
CA VAL A 69 9.42 -0.53 5.28
C VAL A 69 8.42 -1.59 5.74
N GLY A 70 8.13 -2.58 4.90
CA GLY A 70 7.19 -3.66 5.23
C GLY A 70 7.66 -4.51 6.40
N VAL A 71 8.94 -4.88 6.44
CA VAL A 71 9.55 -5.63 7.56
C VAL A 71 9.48 -4.81 8.85
N LEU A 72 9.84 -3.53 8.80
CA LEU A 72 9.78 -2.66 9.98
C LEU A 72 8.35 -2.56 10.52
N VAL A 73 7.35 -2.35 9.66
CA VAL A 73 5.94 -2.30 10.05
C VAL A 73 5.49 -3.63 10.65
N ALA A 74 5.80 -4.76 10.00
CA ALA A 74 5.48 -6.08 10.52
C ALA A 74 6.08 -6.32 11.91
N VAL A 75 7.36 -5.98 12.10
CA VAL A 75 8.06 -6.14 13.38
C VAL A 75 7.42 -5.26 14.45
N VAL A 76 7.19 -3.98 14.18
CA VAL A 76 6.58 -3.05 15.14
C VAL A 76 5.20 -3.54 15.59
N LEU A 77 4.37 -4.01 14.65
CA LEU A 77 3.04 -4.55 14.96
C LEU A 77 3.13 -5.89 15.70
N ALA A 78 4.00 -6.80 15.29
CA ALA A 78 4.16 -8.13 15.91
C ALA A 78 4.70 -8.05 17.35
N LEU A 79 5.51 -7.04 17.66
CA LEU A 79 6.01 -6.82 19.02
C LEU A 79 4.89 -6.47 20.02
N ASN A 80 3.74 -5.99 19.55
CA ASN A 80 2.57 -5.69 20.38
C ASN A 80 2.90 -4.85 21.62
N LEU A 81 3.84 -3.91 21.49
CA LEU A 81 4.42 -3.18 22.64
C LEU A 81 3.36 -2.45 23.46
N THR A 82 2.39 -1.83 22.79
CA THR A 82 1.33 -1.07 23.47
C THR A 82 0.37 -1.98 24.21
N ASN A 83 -0.05 -3.10 23.59
CA ASN A 83 -0.85 -4.12 24.27
C ASN A 83 -0.10 -4.67 25.50
N ARG A 84 1.18 -5.01 25.37
CA ARG A 84 2.01 -5.49 26.49
C ARG A 84 2.11 -4.46 27.62
N GLY A 85 2.24 -3.17 27.27
CA GLY A 85 2.20 -2.08 28.23
C GLY A 85 0.89 -2.04 29.00
N TRP A 86 -0.25 -2.13 28.30
CA TRP A 86 -1.57 -2.18 28.94
C TRP A 86 -1.78 -3.44 29.78
N THR A 87 -1.27 -4.59 29.35
CA THR A 87 -1.26 -5.82 30.16
C THR A 87 -0.50 -5.60 31.46
N TRP A 88 0.72 -5.06 31.38
CA TRP A 88 1.53 -4.79 32.56
C TRP A 88 0.82 -3.85 33.55
N VAL A 89 0.28 -2.72 33.06
CA VAL A 89 -0.48 -1.79 33.92
C VAL A 89 -1.70 -2.50 34.51
N GLY A 90 -2.46 -3.23 33.68
CA GLY A 90 -3.66 -3.92 34.13
C GLY A 90 -3.42 -5.00 35.17
N ASP A 91 -2.30 -5.69 35.11
CA ASP A 91 -1.92 -6.67 36.14
C ASP A 91 -1.60 -6.00 37.49
N GLN A 92 -1.18 -4.73 37.50
CA GLN A 92 -0.94 -3.98 38.73
C GLN A 92 -2.22 -3.36 39.31
N VAL A 93 -3.14 -2.87 38.47
CA VAL A 93 -4.24 -2.00 38.92
C VAL A 93 -5.65 -2.57 38.72
N ALA A 94 -5.83 -3.57 37.87
CA ALA A 94 -7.13 -4.12 37.46
C ALA A 94 -7.28 -5.60 37.83
N GLY A 95 -6.82 -5.99 39.03
CA GLY A 95 -6.87 -7.36 39.53
C GLY A 95 -8.29 -7.96 39.60
N ASN A 96 -9.31 -7.11 39.72
CA ASN A 96 -10.73 -7.47 39.72
C ASN A 96 -11.32 -7.70 38.31
N VAL A 97 -10.59 -7.41 37.24
CA VAL A 97 -10.99 -7.66 35.85
C VAL A 97 -10.34 -8.96 35.37
N ALA A 98 -11.06 -9.74 34.57
CA ALA A 98 -10.53 -10.93 33.92
C ALA A 98 -9.27 -10.60 33.10
N ALA A 99 -8.21 -11.40 33.22
CA ALA A 99 -6.89 -11.09 32.68
C ALA A 99 -6.91 -10.78 31.17
N GLU A 100 -7.72 -11.51 30.40
CA GLU A 100 -7.93 -11.31 28.96
C GLU A 100 -8.51 -9.93 28.59
N ASN A 101 -9.27 -9.31 29.48
CA ASN A 101 -9.92 -8.02 29.25
C ASN A 101 -9.16 -6.84 29.86
N ARG A 102 -8.15 -7.09 30.71
CA ARG A 102 -7.38 -6.04 31.39
C ARG A 102 -6.73 -5.04 30.43
N PRO A 103 -6.05 -5.47 29.34
CA PRO A 103 -5.39 -4.52 28.45
C PRO A 103 -6.40 -3.59 27.77
N LEU A 104 -7.56 -4.14 27.37
CA LEU A 104 -8.64 -3.39 26.75
C LEU A 104 -9.25 -2.37 27.70
N VAL A 105 -9.67 -2.82 28.88
CA VAL A 105 -10.32 -1.94 29.87
C VAL A 105 -9.37 -0.83 30.30
N VAL A 106 -8.12 -1.16 30.61
CA VAL A 106 -7.13 -0.18 31.07
C VAL A 106 -6.78 0.80 29.95
N GLY A 107 -6.49 0.32 28.74
CA GLY A 107 -6.17 1.19 27.61
C GLY A 107 -7.33 2.15 27.28
N VAL A 108 -8.56 1.64 27.25
CA VAL A 108 -9.78 2.45 27.03
C VAL A 108 -9.94 3.49 28.13
N VAL A 109 -9.90 3.10 29.40
CA VAL A 109 -10.13 4.02 30.52
C VAL A 109 -9.04 5.08 30.61
N VAL A 110 -7.76 4.69 30.54
CA VAL A 110 -6.64 5.62 30.64
C VAL A 110 -6.69 6.64 29.50
N LEU A 111 -6.83 6.20 28.25
CA LEU A 111 -6.85 7.14 27.13
C LEU A 111 -8.15 7.94 27.05
N ALA A 112 -9.30 7.39 27.44
CA ALA A 112 -10.54 8.17 27.56
C ALA A 112 -10.40 9.31 28.57
N VAL A 113 -9.75 9.06 29.71
CA VAL A 113 -9.49 10.10 30.71
C VAL A 113 -8.51 11.14 30.18
N VAL A 114 -7.39 10.71 29.57
CA VAL A 114 -6.37 11.63 29.03
C VAL A 114 -6.93 12.50 27.92
N PHE A 115 -7.55 11.91 26.90
CA PHE A 115 -8.13 12.66 25.79
C PHE A 115 -9.37 13.45 26.20
N GLY A 116 -10.17 12.93 27.14
CA GLY A 116 -11.28 13.68 27.74
C GLY A 116 -10.80 14.95 28.45
N ALA A 117 -9.73 14.85 29.25
CA ALA A 117 -9.10 15.99 29.89
C ALA A 117 -8.54 16.99 28.87
N LEU A 118 -7.83 16.52 27.84
CA LEU A 118 -7.33 17.37 26.76
C LEU A 118 -8.47 18.07 26.01
N GLY A 119 -9.53 17.34 25.64
CA GLY A 119 -10.70 17.88 24.97
C GLY A 119 -11.44 18.92 25.83
N LEU A 120 -11.53 18.68 27.14
CA LEU A 120 -12.08 19.63 28.10
C LEU A 120 -11.22 20.90 28.16
N LEU A 121 -9.89 20.77 28.27
CA LEU A 121 -8.95 21.91 28.31
C LEU A 121 -9.02 22.76 27.03
N LEU A 122 -9.08 22.11 25.87
CA LEU A 122 -9.26 22.79 24.58
C LEU A 122 -10.63 23.48 24.50
N GLY A 123 -11.68 22.86 25.05
CA GLY A 123 -13.01 23.45 25.14
C GLY A 123 -13.05 24.69 26.04
N LEU A 124 -12.32 24.69 27.16
CA LEU A 124 -12.23 25.83 28.08
C LEU A 124 -11.64 27.08 27.41
N ALA A 125 -10.74 26.91 26.44
CA ALA A 125 -10.18 28.03 25.68
C ALA A 125 -11.24 28.82 24.88
N SER A 126 -12.38 28.19 24.56
CA SER A 126 -13.44 28.81 23.77
C SER A 126 -14.48 29.62 24.57
N ARG A 127 -14.35 29.68 25.91
CA ARG A 127 -15.27 30.37 26.85
C ARG A 127 -16.77 29.99 26.72
N SER A 128 -17.08 28.85 26.11
CA SER A 128 -18.45 28.35 25.91
C SER A 128 -18.65 27.00 26.57
N VAL A 129 -19.67 26.88 27.42
CA VAL A 129 -20.02 25.64 28.11
C VAL A 129 -20.34 24.52 27.11
N ALA A 130 -21.01 24.84 26.01
CA ALA A 130 -21.33 23.86 24.96
C ALA A 130 -20.07 23.26 24.33
N ASN A 131 -19.04 24.08 24.12
CA ASN A 131 -17.78 23.63 23.55
C ASN A 131 -16.93 22.83 24.55
N VAL A 132 -17.02 23.14 25.84
CA VAL A 132 -16.41 22.34 26.91
C VAL A 132 -17.01 20.93 26.93
N ILE A 133 -18.33 20.83 26.93
CA ILE A 133 -19.03 19.53 26.91
C ILE A 133 -18.70 18.77 25.63
N ARG A 134 -18.78 19.44 24.47
CA ARG A 134 -18.44 18.82 23.18
C ARG A 134 -16.99 18.34 23.13
N GLY A 135 -16.06 19.15 23.62
CA GLY A 135 -14.64 18.82 23.70
C GLY A 135 -14.39 17.60 24.58
N LEU A 136 -15.01 17.55 25.77
CA LEU A 136 -14.95 16.40 26.67
C LEU A 136 -15.49 15.13 26.00
N VAL A 137 -16.70 15.19 25.42
CA VAL A 137 -17.33 14.01 24.79
C VAL A 137 -16.50 13.50 23.62
N ILE A 138 -16.08 14.38 22.71
CA ILE A 138 -15.22 14.00 21.58
C ILE A 138 -13.90 13.44 22.08
N GLY A 139 -13.27 14.08 23.07
CA GLY A 139 -12.04 13.61 23.68
C GLY A 139 -12.17 12.21 24.26
N VAL A 140 -13.19 11.95 25.07
CA VAL A 140 -13.46 10.63 25.66
C VAL A 140 -13.66 9.57 24.58
N LEU A 141 -14.46 9.86 23.55
CA LEU A 141 -14.73 8.90 22.47
C LEU A 141 -13.48 8.59 21.65
N LEU A 142 -12.68 9.60 21.31
CA LEU A 142 -11.41 9.41 20.61
C LEU A 142 -10.42 8.63 21.49
N GLY A 143 -10.28 9.00 22.76
CA GLY A 143 -9.43 8.31 23.71
C GLY A 143 -9.81 6.85 23.89
N ALA A 144 -11.11 6.57 24.07
CA ALA A 144 -11.62 5.21 24.16
C ALA A 144 -11.35 4.41 22.89
N GLY A 145 -11.55 5.00 21.71
CA GLY A 145 -11.26 4.37 20.42
C GLY A 145 -9.78 4.04 20.26
N VAL A 146 -8.89 4.99 20.52
CA VAL A 146 -7.43 4.77 20.47
C VAL A 146 -7.00 3.74 21.53
N GLY A 147 -7.58 3.80 22.72
CA GLY A 147 -7.30 2.85 23.81
C GLY A 147 -7.69 1.43 23.42
N ALA A 148 -8.86 1.26 22.81
CA ALA A 148 -9.32 -0.01 22.28
C ALA A 148 -8.39 -0.56 21.19
N VAL A 149 -8.03 0.26 20.19
CA VAL A 149 -7.17 -0.17 19.09
C VAL A 149 -5.77 -0.55 19.58
N THR A 150 -5.19 0.25 20.47
CA THR A 150 -3.84 -0.01 21.00
C THR A 150 -3.78 -1.18 21.98
N ALA A 151 -4.92 -1.59 22.54
CA ALA A 151 -5.03 -2.78 23.37
C ALA A 151 -5.22 -4.07 22.57
N ILE A 152 -5.40 -4.02 21.24
CA ILE A 152 -5.51 -5.23 20.43
C ILE A 152 -4.14 -5.90 20.34
N ALA A 153 -4.08 -7.17 20.74
CA ALA A 153 -2.93 -8.03 20.45
C ALA A 153 -3.10 -8.57 19.03
N LEU A 154 -2.30 -8.07 18.09
CA LEU A 154 -2.26 -8.56 16.73
C LEU A 154 -1.47 -9.87 16.68
N SER A 155 -2.00 -10.87 15.97
CA SER A 155 -1.25 -12.08 15.67
C SER A 155 -0.07 -11.76 14.74
N VAL A 156 0.98 -12.58 14.80
CA VAL A 156 2.15 -12.43 13.93
C VAL A 156 1.75 -12.52 12.46
N GLN A 157 0.78 -13.38 12.13
CA GLN A 157 0.23 -13.53 10.79
C GLN A 157 -0.40 -12.23 10.27
N VAL A 158 -1.24 -11.56 11.10
CA VAL A 158 -1.88 -10.30 10.72
C VAL A 158 -0.85 -9.17 10.63
N ALA A 159 0.10 -9.11 11.56
CA ALA A 159 1.18 -8.14 11.52
C ALA A 159 2.04 -8.30 10.25
N ALA A 160 2.37 -9.53 9.86
CA ALA A 160 3.08 -9.83 8.63
C ALA A 160 2.26 -9.45 7.38
N ALA A 161 0.96 -9.74 7.38
CA ALA A 161 0.07 -9.41 6.27
C ALA A 161 -0.04 -7.88 6.05
N ILE A 162 -0.22 -7.11 7.13
CA ILE A 162 -0.22 -5.65 7.09
C ILE A 162 1.15 -5.12 6.64
N GLY A 163 2.24 -5.66 7.18
CA GLY A 163 3.59 -5.27 6.79
C GLY A 163 3.86 -5.52 5.31
N LEU A 164 3.42 -6.66 4.75
CA LEU A 164 3.53 -6.94 3.33
C LEU A 164 2.75 -5.92 2.49
N SER A 165 1.50 -5.62 2.87
CA SER A 165 0.68 -4.62 2.15
C SER A 165 1.30 -3.23 2.16
N VAL A 166 1.77 -2.78 3.33
CA VAL A 166 2.45 -1.48 3.45
C VAL A 166 3.76 -1.47 2.67
N GLY A 167 4.50 -2.58 2.66
CA GLY A 167 5.73 -2.73 1.89
C GLY A 167 5.50 -2.67 0.38
N LEU A 168 4.47 -3.35 -0.13
CA LEU A 168 4.08 -3.32 -1.54
C LEU A 168 3.58 -1.94 -1.96
N LEU A 169 2.81 -1.27 -1.11
CA LEU A 169 2.37 0.10 -1.35
C LEU A 169 3.56 1.08 -1.36
N ALA A 170 4.46 0.96 -0.38
CA ALA A 170 5.68 1.78 -0.32
C ALA A 170 6.57 1.55 -1.54
N TRP A 171 6.72 0.31 -1.99
CA TRP A 171 7.44 -0.01 -3.22
C TRP A 171 6.80 0.65 -4.44
N THR A 172 5.48 0.52 -4.59
CA THR A 172 4.73 1.11 -5.71
C THR A 172 4.89 2.63 -5.76
N VAL A 173 4.77 3.29 -4.62
CA VAL A 173 4.97 4.74 -4.49
C VAL A 173 6.41 5.12 -4.80
N ALA A 174 7.40 4.37 -4.29
CA ALA A 174 8.82 4.64 -4.54
C ALA A 174 9.19 4.46 -6.02
N VAL A 175 8.66 3.45 -6.71
CA VAL A 175 8.84 3.24 -8.15
C VAL A 175 8.24 4.41 -8.93
N ALA A 176 7.00 4.79 -8.64
CA ALA A 176 6.33 5.89 -9.32
C ALA A 176 7.09 7.22 -9.13
N PHE A 177 7.53 7.49 -7.91
CA PHE A 177 8.31 8.68 -7.58
C PHE A 177 9.70 8.68 -8.22
N GLY A 178 10.38 7.53 -8.21
CA GLY A 178 11.68 7.34 -8.84
C GLY A 178 11.62 7.51 -10.36
N ALA A 179 10.59 6.96 -11.01
CA ALA A 179 10.33 7.16 -12.43
C ALA A 179 10.05 8.64 -12.76
N PHE A 180 9.22 9.31 -11.95
CA PHE A 180 8.95 10.74 -12.10
C PHE A 180 10.23 11.58 -11.99
N ARG A 181 11.13 11.25 -11.05
CA ARG A 181 12.38 11.99 -10.81
C ARG A 181 13.44 11.74 -11.88
N SER A 182 13.49 10.53 -12.45
CA SER A 182 14.51 10.15 -13.44
C SER A 182 14.27 10.81 -14.81
N GLY A 183 13.04 11.29 -15.06
CA GLY A 183 12.66 11.83 -16.35
C GLY A 183 12.44 10.74 -17.39
N ILE A 184 11.72 11.09 -18.47
CA ILE A 184 11.46 10.18 -19.59
C ILE A 184 12.26 10.69 -20.78
N ASP A 185 13.17 9.87 -21.31
CA ASP A 185 13.86 10.17 -22.56
C ASP A 185 12.92 9.91 -23.74
N THR A 186 12.21 10.97 -24.13
CA THR A 186 11.23 10.91 -25.22
C THR A 186 11.88 10.60 -26.57
N GLU A 187 13.15 10.96 -26.78
CA GLU A 187 13.85 10.69 -28.04
C GLU A 187 14.25 9.22 -28.13
N ALA A 188 14.80 8.64 -27.06
CA ALA A 188 15.06 7.21 -26.99
C ALA A 188 13.77 6.39 -27.13
N LEU A 189 12.68 6.84 -26.49
CA LEU A 189 11.37 6.21 -26.61
C LEU A 189 10.86 6.24 -28.06
N LYS A 190 10.96 7.40 -28.71
CA LYS A 190 10.55 7.58 -30.11
C LYS A 190 11.41 6.73 -31.05
N ALA A 191 12.73 6.69 -30.87
CA ALA A 191 13.60 5.84 -31.67
C ALA A 191 13.25 4.34 -31.53
N ARG A 192 12.78 3.92 -30.35
CA ARG A 192 12.40 2.52 -30.08
C ARG A 192 11.07 2.12 -30.70
N PHE A 193 10.08 3.02 -30.71
CA PHE A 193 8.73 2.71 -31.18
C PHE A 193 8.38 3.29 -32.55
N MET A 194 9.19 4.21 -33.10
CA MET A 194 9.00 4.81 -34.42
C MET A 194 9.93 4.14 -35.44
N PRO A 195 9.39 3.44 -36.46
CA PRO A 195 10.19 2.80 -37.49
C PRO A 195 10.68 3.83 -38.50
N SER A 196 11.83 4.46 -38.23
CA SER A 196 12.48 5.43 -39.12
C SER A 196 12.76 4.83 -40.51
N ALA A 197 13.24 3.59 -40.58
CA ALA A 197 13.55 2.91 -41.85
C ALA A 197 12.35 2.86 -42.80
N THR A 198 11.16 2.48 -42.31
CA THR A 198 9.95 2.40 -43.15
C THR A 198 9.47 3.79 -43.58
N ILE A 199 9.56 4.76 -42.69
CA ILE A 199 9.16 6.14 -42.96
C ILE A 199 10.08 6.76 -44.02
N ASP A 200 11.39 6.59 -43.86
CA ASP A 200 12.38 7.18 -44.77
C ASP A 200 12.37 6.49 -46.13
N THR A 201 12.22 5.16 -46.18
CA THR A 201 12.01 4.42 -47.45
C THR A 201 10.75 4.89 -48.19
N THR A 202 9.68 5.19 -47.44
CA THR A 202 8.43 5.70 -48.04
C THR A 202 8.60 7.12 -48.58
N LYS A 203 9.31 8.00 -47.87
CA LYS A 203 9.64 9.35 -48.34
C LYS A 203 10.47 9.31 -49.62
N GLU A 204 11.52 8.49 -49.63
CA GLU A 204 12.38 8.27 -50.80
C GLU A 204 11.57 7.76 -51.99
N SER A 205 10.65 6.80 -51.77
CA SER A 205 9.76 6.30 -52.81
C SER A 205 8.83 7.40 -53.36
N ILE A 206 8.30 8.27 -52.51
CA ILE A 206 7.45 9.41 -52.93
C ILE A 206 8.25 10.44 -53.74
N GLU A 207 9.48 10.74 -53.32
CA GLU A 207 10.39 11.65 -54.03
C GLU A 207 10.76 11.08 -55.41
N TRP A 208 11.14 9.80 -55.46
CA TRP A 208 11.39 9.08 -56.71
C TRP A 208 10.19 9.10 -57.66
N ILE A 209 8.96 8.97 -57.14
CA ILE A 209 7.73 9.07 -57.94
C ILE A 209 7.53 10.50 -58.46
N ARG A 210 7.76 11.53 -57.64
CA ARG A 210 7.64 12.94 -58.06
C ARG A 210 8.61 13.31 -59.18
N GLU A 211 9.83 12.76 -59.17
CA GLU A 211 10.82 12.96 -60.22
C GLU A 211 10.39 12.32 -61.56
N ARG A 212 9.74 11.15 -61.51
CA ARG A 212 9.33 10.40 -62.70
C ARG A 212 7.96 10.77 -63.25
N ALA A 213 7.07 11.24 -62.40
CA ALA A 213 5.74 11.70 -62.77
C ALA A 213 5.49 13.04 -62.07
N PRO A 214 5.80 14.18 -62.70
CA PRO A 214 5.43 15.47 -62.14
C PRO A 214 3.90 15.49 -62.08
N MET A 215 3.36 15.27 -60.89
CA MET A 215 1.93 15.44 -60.65
C MET A 215 1.62 16.90 -60.95
N GLY A 216 0.96 17.13 -62.08
CA GLY A 216 0.53 18.45 -62.50
C GLY A 216 -0.19 19.14 -61.35
N ARG A 217 0.10 20.44 -61.17
CA ARG A 217 -0.54 21.32 -60.18
C ARG A 217 -2.02 20.97 -59.99
N ARG A 218 -2.44 20.73 -58.74
CA ARG A 218 -3.80 21.08 -58.33
C ARG A 218 -3.87 22.58 -58.15
#